data_AF-A0A2G2BB27-F1
#
_entry.id   AF-A0A2G2BB27-F1
#
_cell.length_a   1.000
_cell.length_b   1.000
_cell.length_c   1.000
_cell.angle_alpha   90.00
_cell.angle_beta   90.00
_cell.angle_gamma   90.00
#
_symmetry.space_group_name_H-M   'P 1'
#
loop_
_entity.id
_entity.type
_entity.pdbx_description
1 polymer ?
#
loop_
_entity_poly.entity_id
_entity_poly.type
_entity_poly.pdbx_seq_one_letter_code
_entity_poly.pdbx_strand_id
1 'polypeptide(L)'
;MPGVKNAFEVCVFTFGVAQAGGAGKVLAEWITCGETEWDMWSVDPRRFTGFVDDDYCVAKGVEVYGNEYAMHFPHHEWAAARGRRLSPLHSRLKDAGAVMGAYNGWERANWFAHDGDDTSHAATQAWLRDGPWEARNRKCSWQTGVNRMPGVLLAGIRAFVPSRAFTNALPGGG
;
A
#
# COMPACT_ATOMS: atom_id res chain seq x y z
N MET A 1 -9.89 -12.20 11.91
CA MET A 1 -9.97 -13.00 10.66
C MET A 1 -10.93 -12.36 9.66
N PRO A 2 -10.46 -11.88 8.49
CA PRO A 2 -11.33 -11.27 7.48
C PRO A 2 -12.45 -12.24 7.04
N GLY A 3 -13.70 -11.77 7.03
CA GLY A 3 -14.86 -12.57 6.60
C GLY A 3 -15.52 -13.43 7.68
N VAL A 4 -14.93 -13.55 8.88
CA VAL A 4 -15.53 -14.27 10.01
C VAL A 4 -16.13 -13.28 11.01
N LYS A 5 -17.40 -13.46 11.38
CA LYS A 5 -18.09 -12.59 12.34
C LYS A 5 -17.51 -12.79 13.75
N ASN A 6 -17.29 -11.68 14.46
CA ASN A 6 -16.83 -11.65 15.86
C ASN A 6 -15.50 -12.40 16.11
N ALA A 7 -14.62 -12.47 15.10
CA ALA A 7 -13.30 -13.08 15.21
C ALA A 7 -12.20 -12.02 15.07
N PHE A 8 -11.53 -11.70 16.18
CA PHE A 8 -10.46 -10.72 16.26
C PHE A 8 -9.10 -11.40 16.31
N GLU A 9 -8.05 -10.70 15.86
CA GLU A 9 -6.72 -11.26 15.71
C GLU A 9 -5.67 -10.24 16.14
N VAL A 10 -4.76 -10.70 17.01
CA VAL A 10 -3.64 -9.92 17.56
C VAL A 10 -2.45 -10.88 17.62
N CYS A 11 -1.68 -10.92 16.54
CA CYS A 11 -0.56 -11.84 16.39
C CYS A 11 0.54 -11.26 15.50
N VAL A 12 1.69 -11.94 15.47
CA VAL A 12 2.82 -11.65 14.58
C VAL A 12 3.44 -10.26 14.83
N PHE A 13 3.65 -9.93 16.11
CA PHE A 13 4.46 -8.79 16.52
C PHE A 13 5.94 -9.19 16.61
N THR A 14 6.81 -8.51 15.87
CA THR A 14 8.27 -8.71 15.97
C THR A 14 8.79 -8.31 17.35
N PHE A 15 8.25 -7.21 17.90
CA PHE A 15 8.55 -6.71 19.24
C PHE A 15 7.36 -6.91 20.20
N GLY A 16 6.90 -8.16 20.32
CA GLY A 16 5.69 -8.51 21.07
C GLY A 16 5.64 -7.96 22.50
N VAL A 17 6.73 -8.03 23.27
CA VAL A 17 6.76 -7.53 24.65
C VAL A 17 6.55 -6.01 24.72
N ALA A 18 7.20 -5.26 23.83
CA ALA A 18 7.10 -3.80 23.80
C ALA A 18 5.75 -3.32 23.24
N GLN A 19 5.17 -4.07 22.31
CA GLN A 19 3.93 -3.71 21.61
C GLN A 19 2.66 -4.24 22.27
N ALA A 20 2.77 -5.26 23.15
CA ALA A 20 1.62 -5.95 23.74
C ALA A 20 0.65 -5.02 24.49
N GLY A 21 1.17 -4.04 25.24
CA GLY A 21 0.32 -3.11 25.99
C GLY A 21 -0.61 -2.30 25.09
N GLY A 22 -0.06 -1.71 24.02
CA GLY A 22 -0.83 -0.95 23.04
C GLY A 22 -1.78 -1.83 22.22
N ALA A 23 -1.29 -3.00 21.78
CA ALA A 23 -2.11 -3.95 21.03
C ALA A 23 -3.33 -4.44 21.83
N GLY A 24 -3.15 -4.68 23.14
CA GLY A 24 -4.24 -5.05 24.04
C GLY A 24 -5.30 -3.96 24.19
N LYS A 25 -4.88 -2.69 24.36
CA LYS A 25 -5.80 -1.53 24.41
C LYS A 25 -6.63 -1.44 23.13
N VAL A 26 -5.96 -1.47 21.98
CA VAL A 26 -6.60 -1.35 20.66
C VAL A 26 -7.60 -2.49 20.42
N LEU A 27 -7.25 -3.73 20.79
CA LEU A 27 -8.16 -4.87 20.69
C LEU A 27 -9.38 -4.72 21.60
N ALA A 28 -9.18 -4.26 22.85
CA ALA A 28 -10.27 -4.05 23.79
C ALA A 28 -11.28 -3.02 23.23
N GLU A 29 -10.80 -1.89 22.69
CA GLU A 29 -11.64 -0.88 22.06
C GLU A 29 -12.43 -1.44 20.86
N TRP A 30 -11.79 -2.23 19.99
CA TRP A 30 -12.48 -2.90 18.89
C TRP A 30 -13.63 -3.81 19.36
N ILE A 31 -13.45 -4.51 20.48
CA ILE A 31 -14.45 -5.44 21.03
C ILE A 31 -15.57 -4.67 21.75
N THR A 32 -15.25 -3.65 22.54
CA THR A 32 -16.22 -2.96 23.40
C THR A 32 -16.90 -1.78 22.73
N CYS A 33 -16.16 -1.00 21.94
CA CYS A 33 -16.61 0.25 21.32
C CYS A 33 -16.93 0.07 19.83
N GLY A 34 -16.39 -0.95 19.18
CA GLY A 34 -16.57 -1.20 17.74
C GLY A 34 -15.70 -0.33 16.83
N GLU A 35 -14.91 0.57 17.41
CA GLU A 35 -13.92 1.42 16.75
C GLU A 35 -12.76 1.71 17.71
N THR A 36 -11.64 2.18 17.17
CA THR A 36 -10.45 2.53 17.95
C THR A 36 -10.23 4.03 18.00
N GLU A 37 -9.64 4.50 19.09
CA GLU A 37 -9.26 5.91 19.25
C GLU A 37 -8.20 6.34 18.20
N TRP A 38 -7.31 5.42 17.85
CA TRP A 38 -6.19 5.67 16.95
C TRP A 38 -6.41 5.05 15.57
N ASP A 39 -5.79 5.63 14.54
CA ASP A 39 -5.76 5.04 13.21
C ASP A 39 -4.86 3.79 13.20
N MET A 40 -5.50 2.64 13.00
CA MET A 40 -4.86 1.32 13.03
C MET A 40 -4.72 0.70 11.64
N TRP A 41 -4.87 1.48 10.57
CA TRP A 41 -4.78 0.97 9.20
C TRP A 41 -3.46 0.23 8.91
N SER A 42 -2.34 0.67 9.51
CA SER A 42 -1.02 0.06 9.33
C SER A 42 -0.91 -1.35 9.91
N VAL A 43 -1.70 -1.67 10.93
CA VAL A 43 -1.70 -2.97 11.64
C VAL A 43 -2.93 -3.81 11.33
N ASP A 44 -3.90 -3.28 10.60
CA ASP A 44 -5.11 -3.99 10.21
C ASP A 44 -4.79 -5.21 9.30
N PRO A 45 -5.24 -6.43 9.64
CA PRO A 45 -5.00 -7.62 8.83
C PRO A 45 -5.67 -7.57 7.46
N ARG A 46 -6.73 -6.77 7.28
CA ARG A 46 -7.46 -6.60 6.01
C ARG A 46 -6.64 -5.86 4.95
N ARG A 47 -5.49 -5.27 5.32
CA ARG A 47 -4.57 -4.63 4.38
C ARG A 47 -3.99 -5.62 3.36
N PHE A 48 -3.90 -6.89 3.74
CA PHE A 48 -3.49 -7.96 2.85
C PHE A 48 -4.71 -8.43 2.05
N THR A 49 -4.73 -8.08 0.77
CA THR A 49 -5.75 -8.54 -0.17
C THR A 49 -5.32 -9.86 -0.83
N GLY A 50 -6.16 -10.47 -1.67
CA GLY A 50 -5.95 -11.83 -2.21
C GLY A 50 -4.74 -12.06 -3.14
N PHE A 51 -3.72 -11.20 -3.10
CA PHE A 51 -2.44 -11.37 -3.80
C PHE A 51 -1.36 -12.04 -2.94
N VAL A 52 -1.62 -12.21 -1.65
CA VAL A 52 -0.68 -12.77 -0.68
C VAL A 52 -0.82 -14.30 -0.70
N ASP A 53 0.21 -14.98 -1.19
CA ASP A 53 0.40 -16.43 -1.12
C ASP A 53 1.52 -16.79 -0.11
N ASP A 54 1.75 -18.09 0.11
CA ASP A 54 2.77 -18.57 1.05
C ASP A 54 4.18 -18.10 0.65
N ASP A 55 4.50 -18.17 -0.65
CA ASP A 55 5.77 -17.69 -1.20
C ASP A 55 5.98 -16.19 -0.94
N TYR A 56 4.92 -15.37 -1.03
CA TYR A 56 4.98 -13.94 -0.70
C TYR A 56 5.30 -13.74 0.78
N CYS A 57 4.61 -14.48 1.67
CA CYS A 57 4.83 -14.40 3.10
C CYS A 57 6.27 -14.76 3.46
N VAL A 58 6.81 -15.84 2.90
CA VAL A 58 8.20 -16.27 3.14
C VAL A 58 9.18 -15.23 2.60
N ALA A 59 9.06 -14.85 1.32
CA ALA A 59 10.01 -13.93 0.68
C ALA A 59 10.02 -12.55 1.35
N LYS A 60 8.84 -11.97 1.66
CA LYS A 60 8.75 -10.71 2.39
C LYS A 60 9.15 -10.84 3.85
N GLY A 61 8.84 -11.95 4.50
CA GLY A 61 9.23 -12.20 5.88
C GLY A 61 10.75 -12.18 6.05
N VAL A 62 11.47 -12.88 5.17
CA VAL A 62 12.94 -12.88 5.13
C VAL A 62 13.50 -11.48 4.85
N GLU A 63 12.93 -10.76 3.89
CA GLU A 63 13.39 -9.41 3.53
C GLU A 63 13.17 -8.39 4.66
N VAL A 64 11.98 -8.39 5.28
CA VAL A 64 11.65 -7.45 6.36
C VAL A 64 12.50 -7.74 7.58
N TYR A 65 12.69 -9.01 7.93
CA TYR A 65 13.53 -9.39 9.06
C TYR A 65 15.01 -9.06 8.80
N GLY A 66 15.52 -9.33 7.60
CA GLY A 66 16.89 -8.98 7.21
C GLY A 66 17.18 -7.47 7.23
N ASN A 67 16.14 -6.65 7.11
CA ASN A 67 16.23 -5.18 7.09
C ASN A 67 15.62 -4.52 8.33
N GLU A 68 15.40 -5.25 9.43
CA GLU A 68 14.74 -4.73 10.64
C GLU A 68 15.42 -3.48 11.21
N TYR A 69 16.75 -3.39 11.09
CA TYR A 69 17.56 -2.24 11.51
C TYR A 69 18.17 -1.44 10.34
N ALA A 70 17.71 -1.69 9.12
CA ALA A 70 18.17 -0.92 7.97
C ALA A 70 17.59 0.50 7.98
N MET A 71 18.26 1.42 7.28
CA MET A 71 17.75 2.78 7.13
C MET A 71 16.60 2.81 6.14
N HIS A 72 15.42 3.25 6.59
CA HIS A 72 14.22 3.40 5.77
C HIS A 72 14.15 4.81 5.16
N PHE A 73 14.66 4.95 3.93
CA PHE A 73 14.61 6.23 3.22
C PHE A 73 13.21 6.53 2.64
N PRO A 74 12.77 7.80 2.57
CA PRO A 74 11.38 8.18 2.19
C PRO A 74 10.83 7.71 0.83
N HIS A 75 11.68 7.22 -0.09
CA HIS A 75 11.28 6.74 -1.41
C HIS A 75 11.93 5.39 -1.77
N HIS A 76 12.54 4.75 -0.78
CA HIS A 76 13.20 3.48 -0.95
C HIS A 76 12.19 2.35 -0.77
N GLU A 77 12.23 1.42 -1.72
CA GLU A 77 11.38 0.25 -1.72
C GLU A 77 12.24 -1.00 -1.82
N TRP A 78 11.88 -2.00 -1.03
CA TRP A 78 12.52 -3.31 -1.07
C TRP A 78 11.91 -4.19 -2.17
N ALA A 79 12.74 -4.99 -2.82
CA ALA A 79 12.43 -5.62 -4.11
C ALA A 79 11.83 -7.03 -4.02
N ALA A 80 11.77 -7.66 -2.85
CA ALA A 80 11.24 -9.00 -2.72
C ALA A 80 9.72 -9.05 -2.98
N ALA A 81 9.30 -10.20 -3.52
CA ALA A 81 7.91 -10.56 -3.80
C ALA A 81 7.10 -9.54 -4.64
N ARG A 82 7.76 -8.82 -5.55
CA ARG A 82 7.16 -7.88 -6.51
C ARG A 82 6.37 -8.59 -7.61
N GLY A 83 5.58 -7.83 -8.36
CA GLY A 83 4.87 -8.34 -9.55
C GLY A 83 3.64 -9.21 -9.29
N ARG A 84 3.05 -9.14 -8.08
CA ARG A 84 1.88 -9.97 -7.72
C ARG A 84 0.60 -9.56 -8.44
N ARG A 85 0.39 -8.26 -8.65
CA ARG A 85 -0.73 -7.73 -9.44
C ARG A 85 -0.19 -6.74 -10.46
N LEU A 86 -0.47 -7.02 -11.73
CA LEU A 86 -0.01 -6.20 -12.84
C LEU A 86 -1.21 -5.56 -13.53
N SER A 87 -1.10 -4.27 -13.83
CA SER A 87 -2.09 -3.61 -14.69
C SER A 87 -1.92 -4.09 -16.15
N PRO A 88 -2.96 -4.05 -16.98
CA PRO A 88 -2.83 -4.35 -18.42
C PRO A 88 -1.84 -3.42 -19.16
N LEU A 89 -1.53 -2.26 -18.56
CA LEU A 89 -0.58 -1.28 -19.11
C LEU A 89 0.84 -1.51 -18.59
N HIS A 90 1.07 -2.49 -17.72
CA HIS A 90 2.35 -2.68 -17.04
C HIS A 90 3.55 -2.78 -17.99
N SER A 91 3.44 -3.60 -19.04
CA SER A 91 4.50 -3.72 -20.05
C SER A 91 4.75 -2.40 -20.77
N ARG A 92 3.69 -1.75 -21.26
CA ARG A 92 3.78 -0.45 -21.96
C ARG A 92 4.39 0.65 -21.10
N LEU A 93 4.07 0.66 -19.80
CA LEU A 93 4.64 1.62 -18.86
C LEU A 93 6.12 1.34 -18.63
N LYS A 94 6.52 0.07 -18.47
CA LYS A 94 7.94 -0.31 -18.38
C LYS A 94 8.72 0.07 -19.63
N ASP A 95 8.16 -0.20 -20.82
CA ASP A 95 8.78 0.15 -22.10
C ASP A 95 8.94 1.67 -22.26
N ALA A 96 8.05 2.46 -21.64
CA ALA A 96 8.12 3.91 -21.59
C ALA A 96 9.06 4.46 -20.50
N GLY A 97 9.84 3.60 -19.82
CA GLY A 97 10.79 4.00 -18.79
C GLY A 97 10.18 4.17 -17.39
N ALA A 98 9.03 3.58 -17.11
CA ALA A 98 8.42 3.68 -15.77
C ALA A 98 9.26 2.97 -14.70
N VAL A 99 9.64 3.72 -13.67
CA VAL A 99 10.17 3.18 -12.42
C VAL A 99 8.99 2.78 -11.53
N MET A 100 8.83 1.48 -11.32
CA MET A 100 7.65 0.91 -10.69
C MET A 100 7.80 0.84 -9.16
N GLY A 101 6.72 1.13 -8.44
CA GLY A 101 6.54 0.92 -7.01
C GLY A 101 5.45 -0.12 -6.69
N ALA A 102 5.55 -0.79 -5.55
CA ALA A 102 4.57 -1.80 -5.12
C ALA A 102 3.59 -1.24 -4.09
N TYR A 103 2.30 -1.22 -4.44
CA TYR A 103 1.22 -0.74 -3.57
C TYR A 103 0.09 -1.76 -3.48
N ASN A 104 -0.12 -2.35 -2.31
CA ASN A 104 -1.16 -3.37 -2.08
C ASN A 104 -1.11 -4.51 -3.14
N GLY A 105 0.10 -4.99 -3.43
CA GLY A 105 0.39 -6.00 -4.45
C GLY A 105 0.44 -5.49 -5.88
N TRP A 106 -0.03 -4.28 -6.18
CA TRP A 106 0.00 -3.69 -7.52
C TRP A 106 1.32 -3.01 -7.83
N GLU A 107 1.83 -3.27 -9.03
CA GLU A 107 2.89 -2.47 -9.62
C GLU A 107 2.31 -1.17 -10.21
N ARG A 108 2.76 -0.02 -9.70
CA ARG A 108 2.36 1.31 -10.18
C ARG A 108 3.59 2.12 -10.57
N ALA A 109 3.49 2.92 -11.64
CA ALA A 109 4.58 3.81 -12.02
C ALA A 109 4.71 4.93 -10.98
N ASN A 110 5.87 5.02 -10.32
CA ASN A 110 6.20 6.11 -9.41
C ASN A 110 6.60 7.36 -10.20
N TRP A 111 7.46 7.17 -11.20
CA TRP A 111 7.93 8.19 -12.13
C TRP A 111 8.44 7.54 -13.42
N PHE A 112 8.72 8.34 -14.44
CA PHE A 112 9.27 7.87 -15.72
C PHE A 112 10.69 8.39 -15.89
N ALA A 113 11.64 7.46 -16.01
CA ALA A 113 13.04 7.74 -16.25
C ALA A 113 13.28 8.05 -17.74
N HIS A 114 14.23 8.94 -17.99
CA HIS A 114 14.78 9.18 -19.31
C HIS A 114 16.25 8.77 -19.36
N ASP A 115 16.80 8.70 -20.58
CA ASP A 115 18.22 8.45 -20.82
C ASP A 115 19.09 9.41 -19.98
N GLY A 116 19.95 8.84 -19.14
CA GLY A 116 20.85 9.55 -18.24
C GLY A 116 20.37 9.70 -16.79
N ASP A 117 19.13 9.32 -16.47
CA ASP A 117 18.65 9.31 -15.08
C ASP A 117 19.20 8.07 -14.33
N ASP A 118 19.65 8.25 -13.09
CA ASP A 118 20.09 7.13 -12.24
C ASP A 118 18.87 6.40 -11.64
N THR A 119 18.73 5.12 -11.99
CA THR A 119 17.66 4.23 -11.49
C THR A 119 18.20 3.13 -10.57
N SER A 120 19.45 3.25 -10.15
CA SER A 120 20.08 2.31 -9.24
C SER A 120 19.41 2.31 -7.86
N HIS A 121 19.58 1.20 -7.14
CA HIS A 121 19.09 1.10 -5.76
C HIS A 121 19.75 2.15 -4.84
N ALA A 122 21.03 2.46 -5.05
CA ALA A 122 21.75 3.45 -4.25
C ALA A 122 21.14 4.85 -4.39
N ALA A 123 20.65 5.22 -5.59
CA ALA A 123 20.02 6.51 -5.83
C ALA A 123 18.73 6.74 -5.02
N THR A 124 18.12 5.67 -4.50
CA THR A 124 16.92 5.77 -3.65
C THR A 124 17.25 6.05 -2.17
N GLN A 125 18.53 5.97 -1.78
CA GLN A 125 19.01 6.19 -0.41
C GLN A 125 19.25 7.69 -0.12
N ALA A 126 18.23 8.51 -0.36
CA ALA A 126 18.27 9.95 -0.14
C ALA A 126 17.23 10.39 0.90
N TRP A 127 17.61 11.30 1.79
CA TRP A 127 16.71 11.88 2.81
C TRP A 127 15.92 13.08 2.29
N LEU A 128 16.58 13.90 1.48
CA LEU A 128 16.03 15.11 0.91
C LEU A 128 15.28 14.80 -0.39
N ARG A 129 14.66 15.83 -0.95
CA ARG A 129 13.97 15.73 -2.23
C ARG A 129 14.91 15.59 -3.42
N ASP A 130 16.23 15.56 -3.22
CA ASP A 130 17.26 15.61 -4.27
C ASP A 130 17.47 14.29 -5.04
N GLY A 131 16.45 13.42 -5.05
CA GLY A 131 16.51 12.15 -5.76
C GLY A 131 16.31 12.31 -7.27
N PRO A 132 16.66 11.29 -8.07
CA PRO A 132 16.53 11.29 -9.53
C PRO A 132 15.08 11.55 -10.02
N TRP A 133 14.08 11.27 -9.19
CA TRP A 133 12.66 11.52 -9.48
C TRP A 133 12.25 12.99 -9.42
N GLU A 134 12.98 13.86 -8.70
CA GLU A 134 12.52 15.22 -8.40
C GLU A 134 12.42 16.09 -9.66
N ALA A 135 13.46 16.06 -10.48
CA ALA A 135 13.51 16.80 -11.74
C ALA A 135 12.35 16.43 -12.67
N ARG A 136 11.87 15.18 -12.59
CA ARG A 136 10.75 14.65 -13.39
C ARG A 136 9.41 15.03 -12.81
N ASN A 137 9.23 14.88 -11.50
CA ASN A 137 8.00 15.25 -10.81
C ASN A 137 7.69 16.75 -10.93
N ARG A 138 8.73 17.61 -10.92
CA ARG A 138 8.57 19.06 -11.12
C ARG A 138 8.10 19.44 -12.53
N LYS A 139 8.44 18.66 -13.55
CA LYS A 139 7.96 18.87 -14.93
C LYS A 139 6.54 18.32 -15.13
N CYS A 140 6.22 17.20 -14.50
CA CYS A 140 4.95 16.49 -14.70
C CYS A 140 3.74 17.14 -14.02
N SER A 141 3.93 18.02 -13.02
CA SER A 141 2.83 18.78 -12.42
C SER A 141 2.07 19.68 -13.42
N TRP A 142 2.64 19.95 -14.59
CA TRP A 142 2.04 20.71 -15.69
C TRP A 142 1.60 19.85 -16.88
N GLN A 143 1.85 18.54 -16.88
CA GLN A 143 1.49 17.63 -17.98
C GLN A 143 0.52 16.55 -17.49
N THR A 144 -0.69 16.55 -18.06
CA THR A 144 -1.80 15.65 -17.81
C THR A 144 -1.45 14.18 -18.09
N GLY A 145 -0.87 13.49 -17.10
CA GLY A 145 -0.66 12.05 -17.13
C GLY A 145 -1.94 11.27 -16.76
N VAL A 146 -2.40 10.38 -17.65
CA VAL A 146 -3.56 9.51 -17.41
C VAL A 146 -3.17 8.36 -16.47
N ASN A 147 -3.32 8.58 -15.17
CA ASN A 147 -3.21 7.51 -14.16
C ASN A 147 -4.55 6.80 -13.99
N ARG A 148 -4.82 5.77 -14.79
CA ARG A 148 -6.04 4.96 -14.64
C ARG A 148 -5.86 3.94 -13.50
N MET A 149 -6.33 4.29 -12.30
CA MET A 149 -6.37 3.35 -11.19
C MET A 149 -7.52 2.35 -11.39
N PRO A 150 -7.30 1.03 -11.27
CA PRO A 150 -8.40 0.09 -11.18
C PRO A 150 -9.20 0.36 -9.90
N GLY A 151 -10.42 0.86 -10.06
CA GLY A 151 -11.33 1.15 -8.95
C GLY A 151 -12.07 -0.10 -8.47
N VAL A 152 -12.55 -0.06 -7.23
CA VAL A 152 -13.56 -1.01 -6.76
C VAL A 152 -14.86 -0.69 -7.50
N LEU A 153 -15.30 -1.59 -8.37
CA LEU A 153 -16.58 -1.45 -9.06
C LEU A 153 -17.70 -1.88 -8.11
N LEU A 154 -18.40 -0.92 -7.50
CA LEU A 154 -19.65 -1.15 -6.76
C LEU A 154 -20.84 -1.35 -7.72
N ALA A 155 -20.68 -2.15 -8.78
CA ALA A 155 -21.80 -2.47 -9.66
C ALA A 155 -22.70 -3.50 -8.96
N GLY A 156 -23.89 -3.08 -8.55
CA GLY A 156 -24.93 -3.96 -7.99
C GLY A 156 -25.29 -3.74 -6.51
N ILE A 157 -24.60 -2.87 -5.77
CA ILE A 157 -24.88 -2.60 -4.34
C ILE A 157 -25.82 -1.39 -4.16
N ARG A 158 -26.84 -1.24 -5.00
CA ARG A 158 -27.91 -0.25 -4.73
C ARG A 158 -28.88 -0.74 -3.63
N ALA A 159 -28.77 -2.00 -3.20
CA ALA A 159 -29.66 -2.61 -2.23
C ALA A 159 -29.07 -2.83 -0.83
N PHE A 160 -27.77 -2.63 -0.58
CA PHE A 160 -27.17 -3.10 0.69
C PHE A 160 -26.09 -2.22 1.36
N VAL A 161 -25.56 -1.16 0.71
CA VAL A 161 -24.73 -0.18 1.44
C VAL A 161 -25.67 0.89 1.99
N PRO A 162 -25.81 1.02 3.32
CA PRO A 162 -26.71 2.01 3.89
C PRO A 162 -26.24 3.42 3.47
N SER A 163 -27.17 4.31 3.16
CA SER A 163 -26.89 5.74 2.98
C SER A 163 -26.13 6.36 4.16
N ARG A 164 -26.16 5.71 5.34
CA ARG A 164 -25.41 6.05 6.55
C ARG A 164 -23.90 5.81 6.47
N ALA A 165 -23.40 5.09 5.47
CA ALA A 165 -21.97 4.83 5.33
C ALA A 165 -21.18 6.02 4.75
N PHE A 166 -21.87 6.99 4.15
CA PHE A 166 -21.27 8.19 3.59
C PHE A 166 -21.86 9.43 4.27
N THR A 167 -21.01 10.39 4.61
CA THR A 167 -21.43 11.70 5.09
C THR A 167 -21.96 12.58 3.96
N ASN A 168 -21.47 12.36 2.74
CA ASN A 168 -21.94 13.05 1.54
C ASN A 168 -23.12 12.31 0.91
N ALA A 169 -24.10 13.08 0.43
CA ALA A 169 -25.18 12.53 -0.38
C ALA A 169 -24.60 11.82 -1.60
N LEU A 170 -25.09 10.61 -1.88
CA LEU A 170 -24.76 9.94 -3.13
C LEU A 170 -25.23 10.83 -4.29
N PRO A 171 -24.40 11.08 -5.32
CA PRO A 171 -24.80 11.89 -6.46
C PRO A 171 -26.06 11.30 -7.08
N GLY A 172 -27.15 12.08 -7.06
CA GLY A 172 -28.46 11.68 -7.52
C GLY A 172 -28.46 11.41 -9.02
N GLY A 173 -28.97 10.24 -9.42
CA GLY A 173 -29.32 9.97 -10.81
C GLY A 173 -30.65 10.63 -11.13
N GLY A 174 -30.63 11.57 -12.07
CA GLY A 174 -31.79 11.88 -12.92
C GLY A 174 -31.96 10.82 -14.00
#